data_AF-A0A4Q6F529-F1
#
_entry.id   AF-A0A4Q6F529-F1
#
_cell.length_a   1.000
_cell.length_b   1.000
_cell.length_c   1.000
_cell.angle_alpha   90.00
_cell.angle_beta   90.00
_cell.angle_gamma   90.00
#
_symmetry.space_group_name_H-M   'P 1'
#
loop_
_entity.id
_entity.type
_entity.pdbx_description
1 polymer ?
#
loop_
_entity_poly.entity_id
_entity_poly.type
_entity_poly.pdbx_seq_one_letter_code
_entity_poly.pdbx_strand_id
1 'polypeptide(L)'
;ITIYENMFAIDLLTSDKVRPIFAENYCLGAYAYDKTSREIYEIRSHATHLCAGGHGKVYLYTSNPDVATGDGLAMGWRAGCRVANLEFMQFHPTCLYSQKEKTFLISEAVRGEGAVLKTADGKPFMKAYHPLESLAPRDIVARAIDSEIKKNGTVPYVYLDARSLGLEKIKARFPNIYKVCLSQGLDISQEMIPVVPAAHFSCGGLVTDDFGRTSITNLYAIGEVACTGLHGANRLASNSLLEAVVMAKRLAEHIAEHGLIPAPVLPDAPWRSTGNIEADEIVVLTHTWDEIRRTMWNYVGIVRSNKRLQRAYSKIVAIRKELETYYWENQIDTSLLEVRNLADVAFLTIRCALKRKESRGIHFNIDYPAQVNSPSPIDTVIW
;
A
#
# COMPACT_ATOMS: atom_id res chain seq x y z
N ILE A 1 -14.14 23.92 9.68
CA ILE A 1 -13.61 22.84 8.82
C ILE A 1 -14.46 22.84 7.56
N THR A 2 -13.84 22.94 6.39
CA THR A 2 -14.51 22.83 5.09
C THR A 2 -14.10 21.49 4.48
N ILE A 3 -15.06 20.71 3.97
CA ILE A 3 -14.82 19.40 3.38
C ILE A 3 -15.13 19.51 1.89
N TYR A 4 -14.13 19.18 1.06
CA TYR A 4 -14.28 19.10 -0.39
C TYR A 4 -14.24 17.63 -0.80
N GLU A 5 -15.42 17.05 -1.03
CA GLU A 5 -15.53 15.69 -1.56
C GLU A 5 -15.29 15.67 -3.07
N ASN A 6 -15.02 14.48 -3.62
CA ASN A 6 -14.76 14.29 -5.06
C ASN A 6 -13.59 15.11 -5.63
N MET A 7 -12.65 15.53 -4.76
CA MET A 7 -11.38 16.14 -5.16
C MET A 7 -10.27 15.09 -5.16
N PHE A 8 -9.45 15.08 -6.21
CA PHE A 8 -8.25 14.26 -6.30
C PHE A 8 -7.01 15.16 -6.25
N ALA A 9 -6.16 15.01 -5.24
CA ALA A 9 -4.91 15.76 -5.17
C ALA A 9 -3.91 15.23 -6.23
N ILE A 10 -3.48 16.11 -7.13
CA ILE A 10 -2.62 15.76 -8.28
C ILE A 10 -1.16 15.72 -7.84
N ASP A 11 -0.66 16.84 -7.33
CA ASP A 11 0.72 17.03 -6.89
C ASP A 11 0.83 18.20 -5.92
N LEU A 12 1.87 18.15 -5.09
CA LEU A 12 2.20 19.24 -4.17
C LEU A 12 2.79 20.44 -4.92
N LEU A 13 2.32 21.63 -4.53
CA LEU A 13 2.90 22.92 -4.91
C LEU A 13 4.05 23.23 -3.95
N THR A 14 5.25 23.40 -4.48
CA THR A 14 6.43 23.70 -3.66
C THR A 14 7.22 24.88 -4.20
N SER A 15 7.95 25.57 -3.33
CA SER A 15 8.77 26.72 -3.71
C SER A 15 9.78 26.37 -4.81
N ASP A 16 10.39 25.18 -4.77
CA ASP A 16 11.34 24.73 -5.79
C ASP A 16 10.70 24.59 -7.17
N LYS A 17 9.44 24.13 -7.24
CA LYS A 17 8.69 24.00 -8.50
C LYS A 17 8.28 25.35 -9.06
N VAL A 18 7.98 26.33 -8.21
CA VAL A 18 7.57 27.68 -8.63
C VAL A 18 8.79 28.54 -8.99
N ARG A 19 9.81 28.54 -8.12
CA ARG A 19 11.04 29.32 -8.29
C ARG A 19 12.20 28.69 -7.49
N PRO A 20 13.10 27.92 -8.13
CA PRO A 20 14.19 27.20 -7.46
C PRO A 20 15.37 28.13 -7.11
N ILE A 21 15.13 29.11 -6.25
CA ILE A 21 16.13 30.07 -5.77
C ILE A 21 16.31 30.04 -4.25
N PHE A 22 15.45 29.30 -3.55
CA PHE A 22 15.48 29.20 -2.09
C PHE A 22 16.43 28.09 -1.69
N ALA A 23 17.15 28.29 -0.58
CA ALA A 23 17.98 27.24 0.00
C ALA A 23 17.14 26.11 0.63
N GLU A 24 15.87 26.38 0.93
CA GLU A 24 14.93 25.48 1.56
C GLU A 24 13.68 25.35 0.71
N ASN A 25 13.16 24.12 0.60
CA ASN A 25 11.94 23.83 -0.15
C ASN A 25 10.72 23.89 0.78
N TYR A 26 9.78 24.77 0.47
CA TYR A 26 8.54 24.97 1.21
C TYR A 26 7.37 24.38 0.44
N CYS A 27 6.50 23.63 1.11
CA CYS A 27 5.19 23.30 0.57
C CYS A 27 4.26 24.49 0.73
N LEU A 28 3.62 24.87 -0.38
CA LEU A 28 2.75 26.04 -0.50
C LEU A 28 1.28 25.63 -0.68
N GLY A 29 1.00 24.31 -0.69
CA GLY A 29 -0.31 23.76 -0.98
C GLY A 29 -0.24 22.58 -1.97
N ALA A 30 -1.30 22.41 -2.75
CA ALA A 30 -1.43 21.34 -3.73
C ALA A 30 -2.31 21.75 -4.91
N TYR A 31 -2.15 21.04 -6.03
CA TYR A 31 -3.13 21.05 -7.10
C TYR A 31 -4.17 19.95 -6.86
N ALA A 32 -5.44 20.25 -7.08
CA ALA A 32 -6.53 19.30 -6.92
C ALA A 32 -7.43 19.30 -8.16
N TYR A 33 -7.73 18.10 -8.66
CA TYR A 33 -8.69 17.86 -9.73
C TYR A 33 -10.07 17.62 -9.14
N ASP A 34 -11.05 18.45 -9.48
CA ASP A 34 -12.45 18.21 -9.14
C ASP A 34 -13.06 17.24 -10.15
N LYS A 35 -13.46 16.06 -9.67
CA LYS A 35 -14.05 15.02 -10.52
C LYS A 35 -15.40 15.44 -11.11
N THR A 36 -16.08 16.42 -10.50
CA THR A 36 -17.41 16.89 -10.91
C THR A 36 -17.30 17.92 -12.04
N SER A 37 -16.60 19.02 -11.80
CA SER A 37 -16.41 20.08 -12.80
C SER A 37 -15.35 19.74 -13.85
N ARG A 38 -14.47 18.76 -13.55
CA ARG A 38 -13.27 18.43 -14.34
C ARG A 38 -12.25 19.57 -14.41
N GLU A 39 -12.30 20.49 -13.45
CA GLU A 39 -11.37 21.61 -13.32
C GLU A 39 -10.22 21.26 -12.36
N ILE A 40 -9.09 21.96 -12.56
CA ILE A 40 -7.93 21.86 -11.67
C ILE A 40 -7.82 23.15 -10.88
N TYR A 41 -7.79 23.00 -9.55
CA TYR A 41 -7.65 24.09 -8.61
C TYR A 41 -6.25 24.13 -8.01
N GLU A 42 -5.67 25.32 -7.94
CA GLU A 42 -4.50 25.61 -7.12
C GLU A 42 -4.98 25.93 -5.69
N ILE A 43 -4.75 25.03 -4.74
CA ILE A 43 -5.12 25.21 -3.34
C ILE A 43 -3.87 25.61 -2.56
N ARG A 44 -3.83 26.86 -2.09
CA ARG A 44 -2.72 27.37 -1.28
C ARG A 44 -2.97 27.19 0.21
N SER A 45 -1.92 26.88 0.95
CA SER A 45 -1.97 26.76 2.41
C SER A 45 -0.63 27.10 3.06
N HIS A 46 -0.68 27.42 4.36
CA HIS A 46 0.51 27.63 5.18
C HIS A 46 1.08 26.33 5.75
N ALA A 47 0.29 25.26 5.79
CA ALA A 47 0.69 23.92 6.21
C ALA A 47 -0.16 22.88 5.49
N THR A 48 0.49 21.93 4.84
CA THR A 48 -0.16 20.84 4.08
C THR A 48 0.09 19.51 4.78
N HIS A 49 -0.99 18.77 5.08
CA HIS A 49 -0.92 17.46 5.75
C HIS A 49 -1.36 16.34 4.81
N LEU A 50 -0.44 15.43 4.48
CA LEU A 50 -0.75 14.19 3.77
C LEU A 50 -1.28 13.16 4.76
N CYS A 51 -2.56 12.81 4.63
CA CYS A 51 -3.25 11.76 5.40
C CYS A 51 -3.91 10.73 4.46
N ALA A 52 -3.25 10.41 3.35
CA ALA A 52 -3.84 9.70 2.21
C ALA A 52 -3.94 8.16 2.38
N GLY A 53 -3.64 7.62 3.57
CA GLY A 53 -3.63 6.19 3.82
C GLY A 53 -2.49 5.44 3.12
N GLY A 54 -2.64 4.12 3.04
CA GLY A 54 -1.64 3.21 2.47
C GLY A 54 -1.70 3.05 0.96
N HIS A 55 -0.90 2.10 0.48
CA HIS A 55 -0.69 1.82 -0.94
C HIS A 55 -0.83 0.33 -1.28
N GLY A 56 -1.68 -0.40 -0.55
CA GLY A 56 -1.88 -1.83 -0.75
C GLY A 56 -2.48 -2.19 -2.11
N LYS A 57 -3.14 -1.25 -2.80
CA LYS A 57 -3.72 -1.48 -4.13
C LYS A 57 -2.67 -1.72 -5.21
N VAL A 58 -1.40 -1.40 -4.95
CA VAL A 58 -0.27 -1.76 -5.82
C VAL A 58 -0.13 -3.28 -6.01
N TYR A 59 -0.77 -4.09 -5.15
CA TYR A 59 -0.81 -5.54 -5.27
C TYR A 59 -2.14 -6.05 -5.85
N LEU A 60 -2.08 -7.19 -6.54
CA LEU A 60 -3.25 -7.85 -7.13
C LEU A 60 -4.31 -8.19 -6.08
N TYR A 61 -3.90 -8.84 -4.99
CA TYR A 61 -4.76 -9.13 -3.85
C TYR A 61 -4.45 -8.18 -2.71
N THR A 62 -5.47 -7.47 -2.24
CA THR A 62 -5.37 -6.54 -1.12
C THR A 62 -6.67 -6.54 -0.32
N SER A 63 -6.58 -6.36 1.00
CA SER A 63 -7.74 -6.08 1.84
C SER A 63 -8.11 -4.60 1.89
N ASN A 64 -7.32 -3.73 1.25
CA ASN A 64 -7.54 -2.30 1.25
C ASN A 64 -8.66 -1.91 0.27
N PRO A 65 -9.36 -0.78 0.51
CA PRO A 65 -10.30 -0.23 -0.46
C PRO A 65 -9.59 0.18 -1.76
N ASP A 66 -10.37 0.40 -2.81
CA ASP A 66 -9.81 0.72 -4.14
C ASP A 66 -9.00 2.02 -4.15
N VAL A 67 -9.32 2.95 -3.25
CA VAL A 67 -8.65 4.25 -3.09
C VAL A 67 -7.25 4.17 -2.46
N ALA A 68 -6.80 2.99 -1.99
CA ALA A 68 -5.49 2.83 -1.35
C ALA A 68 -4.36 2.66 -2.39
N THR A 69 -4.27 3.62 -3.32
CA THR A 69 -3.38 3.66 -4.50
C THR A 69 -2.01 4.25 -4.21
N GLY A 70 -1.84 4.89 -3.04
CA GLY A 70 -0.58 5.48 -2.61
C GLY A 70 -0.32 6.89 -3.15
N ASP A 71 -1.38 7.64 -3.48
CA ASP A 71 -1.27 8.97 -4.08
C ASP A 71 -0.44 9.94 -3.22
N GLY A 72 -0.68 9.97 -1.91
CA GLY A 72 0.07 10.83 -0.98
C GLY A 72 1.56 10.50 -0.96
N LEU A 73 1.92 9.21 -0.99
CA LEU A 73 3.31 8.77 -1.05
C LEU A 73 3.98 9.22 -2.36
N ALA A 74 3.29 9.03 -3.49
CA ALA A 74 3.79 9.41 -4.80
C ALA A 74 3.97 10.93 -4.94
N MET A 75 2.99 11.72 -4.50
CA MET A 75 3.07 13.18 -4.47
C MET A 75 4.22 13.69 -3.58
N GLY A 76 4.35 13.15 -2.37
CA GLY A 76 5.42 13.52 -1.45
C GLY A 76 6.79 13.21 -2.04
N TRP A 77 6.95 12.02 -2.62
CA TRP A 77 8.15 11.62 -3.34
C TRP A 77 8.49 12.57 -4.49
N ARG A 78 7.54 12.86 -5.40
CA ARG A 78 7.76 13.80 -6.52
C ARG A 78 8.05 15.23 -6.07
N ALA A 79 7.64 15.60 -4.86
CA ALA A 79 7.99 16.88 -4.26
C ALA A 79 9.41 16.93 -3.68
N GLY A 80 10.09 15.78 -3.55
CA GLY A 80 11.45 15.66 -2.99
C GLY A 80 11.49 15.10 -1.56
N CYS A 81 10.39 14.52 -1.05
CA CYS A 81 10.44 13.84 0.24
C CYS A 81 11.27 12.57 0.17
N ARG A 82 12.01 12.31 1.25
CA ARG A 82 12.53 10.97 1.53
C ARG A 82 11.40 9.97 1.71
N VAL A 83 11.58 8.78 1.17
CA VAL A 83 10.75 7.60 1.50
C VAL A 83 11.59 6.53 2.15
N ALA A 84 10.99 5.75 3.04
CA ALA A 84 11.67 4.65 3.70
C ALA A 84 10.80 3.40 3.78
N ASN A 85 11.47 2.24 3.83
CA ASN A 85 10.91 0.98 4.32
C ASN A 85 9.70 0.44 3.54
N LEU A 86 9.50 0.88 2.29
CA LEU A 86 8.39 0.46 1.43
C LEU A 86 8.42 -1.03 1.07
N GLU A 87 9.56 -1.71 1.23
CA GLU A 87 9.66 -3.15 1.10
C GLU A 87 8.93 -3.91 2.21
N PHE A 88 8.58 -3.26 3.32
CA PHE A 88 7.84 -3.83 4.44
C PHE A 88 6.32 -3.66 4.25
N MET A 89 5.79 -4.35 3.23
CA MET A 89 4.35 -4.54 3.03
C MET A 89 3.86 -5.75 3.81
N GLN A 90 2.88 -5.56 4.69
CA GLN A 90 2.30 -6.65 5.48
C GLN A 90 1.20 -7.35 4.70
N PHE A 91 1.29 -8.68 4.61
CA PHE A 91 0.28 -9.52 3.96
C PHE A 91 -0.56 -10.25 5.00
N HIS A 92 -1.89 -10.16 4.90
CA HIS A 92 -2.80 -10.97 5.70
C HIS A 92 -2.94 -12.35 5.07
N PRO A 93 -2.79 -13.47 5.81
CA PRO A 93 -2.68 -14.80 5.22
C PRO A 93 -4.02 -15.32 4.67
N THR A 94 -5.13 -14.92 5.29
CA THR A 94 -6.46 -15.48 5.00
C THR A 94 -7.41 -14.37 4.57
N CYS A 95 -7.43 -14.09 3.27
CA CYS A 95 -8.48 -13.29 2.65
C CYS A 95 -9.25 -14.14 1.66
N LEU A 96 -10.57 -13.98 1.62
CA LEU A 96 -11.47 -14.67 0.70
C LEU A 96 -11.01 -14.40 -0.74
N TYR A 97 -10.68 -15.47 -1.44
CA TYR A 97 -10.46 -15.42 -2.87
C TYR A 97 -11.81 -15.40 -3.57
N SER A 98 -12.08 -14.33 -4.32
CA SER A 98 -13.27 -14.21 -5.17
C SER A 98 -12.85 -13.64 -6.52
N GLN A 99 -13.43 -14.18 -7.60
CA GLN A 99 -13.24 -13.64 -8.95
C GLN A 99 -14.24 -12.51 -9.25
N LYS A 100 -15.33 -12.42 -8.48
CA LYS A 100 -16.46 -11.51 -8.74
C LYS A 100 -16.51 -10.34 -7.77
N GLU A 101 -16.10 -10.58 -6.54
CA GLU A 101 -16.27 -9.64 -5.44
C GLU A 101 -14.92 -9.18 -4.89
N LYS A 102 -14.96 -8.07 -4.16
CA LYS A 102 -13.78 -7.57 -3.45
C LYS A 102 -13.27 -8.59 -2.44
N THR A 103 -11.96 -8.66 -2.33
CA THR A 103 -11.27 -9.48 -1.33
C THR A 103 -11.74 -9.13 0.07
N PHE A 104 -12.28 -10.11 0.79
CA PHE A 104 -12.79 -9.92 2.16
C PHE A 104 -11.86 -10.61 3.17
N LEU A 105 -11.54 -9.95 4.27
CA LEU A 105 -10.64 -10.50 5.29
C LEU A 105 -11.35 -11.57 6.12
N ILE A 106 -10.78 -12.78 6.16
CA ILE A 106 -11.23 -13.86 7.05
C ILE A 106 -10.36 -13.82 8.31
N SER A 107 -10.95 -13.40 9.42
CA SER A 107 -10.24 -13.13 10.68
C SER A 107 -9.32 -14.28 11.10
N GLU A 108 -8.13 -13.95 11.60
CA GLU A 108 -7.18 -14.92 12.16
C GLU A 108 -7.80 -15.77 13.28
N ALA A 109 -8.80 -15.22 14.00
CA ALA A 109 -9.55 -15.94 15.02
C ALA A 109 -10.23 -17.21 14.48
N VAL A 110 -10.57 -17.27 13.20
CA VAL A 110 -11.15 -18.49 12.59
C VAL A 110 -10.14 -19.65 12.66
N ARG A 111 -8.85 -19.39 12.38
CA ARG A 111 -7.77 -20.37 12.60
C ARG A 111 -7.60 -20.67 14.09
N GLY A 112 -7.65 -19.64 14.93
CA GLY A 112 -7.58 -19.76 16.40
C GLY A 112 -8.64 -20.68 17.00
N GLU A 113 -9.82 -20.76 16.37
CA GLU A 113 -10.93 -21.62 16.81
C GLU A 113 -10.83 -23.07 16.29
N GLY A 114 -9.81 -23.40 15.50
CA GLY A 114 -9.54 -24.75 15.01
C GLY A 114 -9.74 -24.97 13.51
N ALA A 115 -9.93 -23.90 12.72
CA ALA A 115 -9.96 -24.04 11.26
C ALA A 115 -8.57 -24.39 10.68
N VAL A 116 -8.55 -25.28 9.70
CA VAL A 116 -7.31 -25.87 9.17
C VAL A 116 -7.05 -25.43 7.74
N LEU A 117 -5.81 -25.05 7.44
CA LEU A 117 -5.38 -24.72 6.08
C LEU A 117 -5.09 -25.99 5.27
N LYS A 118 -5.69 -26.08 4.08
CA LYS A 118 -5.63 -27.22 3.18
C LYS A 118 -5.27 -26.80 1.76
N THR A 119 -4.56 -27.64 1.04
CA THR A 119 -4.29 -27.48 -0.39
C THR A 119 -5.56 -27.65 -1.22
N ALA A 120 -5.49 -27.35 -2.51
CA ALA A 120 -6.62 -27.50 -3.44
C ALA A 120 -7.18 -28.93 -3.51
N ASP A 121 -6.34 -29.95 -3.28
CA ASP A 121 -6.74 -31.37 -3.17
C ASP A 121 -7.21 -31.78 -1.76
N GLY A 122 -7.36 -30.82 -0.85
CA GLY A 122 -7.96 -31.03 0.48
C GLY A 122 -7.01 -31.54 1.56
N LYS A 123 -5.69 -31.55 1.33
CA LYS A 123 -4.70 -32.03 2.31
C LYS A 123 -4.21 -30.90 3.22
N PRO A 124 -4.14 -31.10 4.55
CA PRO A 124 -3.44 -30.17 5.43
C PRO A 124 -1.96 -30.09 5.05
N PHE A 125 -1.41 -28.88 4.98
CA PHE A 125 -0.01 -28.67 4.56
C PHE A 125 0.86 -27.95 5.59
N MET A 126 0.26 -27.22 6.54
CA MET A 126 1.02 -26.32 7.43
C MET A 126 2.03 -27.06 8.33
N LYS A 127 1.81 -28.34 8.64
CA LYS A 127 2.74 -29.17 9.41
C LYS A 127 4.13 -29.29 8.76
N ALA A 128 4.21 -29.21 7.43
CA ALA A 128 5.49 -29.21 6.71
C ALA A 128 6.27 -27.89 6.86
N TYR A 129 5.62 -26.83 7.34
CA TYR A 129 6.21 -25.49 7.46
C TYR A 129 6.45 -25.08 8.92
N HIS A 130 5.57 -25.47 9.84
CA HIS A 130 5.68 -25.07 11.24
C HIS A 130 4.95 -26.04 12.18
N PRO A 131 5.50 -26.36 13.37
CA PRO A 131 4.88 -27.28 14.33
C PRO A 131 3.53 -26.79 14.89
N LEU A 132 3.30 -25.47 14.94
CA LEU A 132 2.01 -24.89 15.33
C LEU A 132 0.94 -24.94 14.21
N GLU A 133 1.28 -25.50 13.05
CA GLU A 133 0.36 -25.66 11.91
C GLU A 133 -0.38 -24.36 11.56
N SER A 134 -1.72 -24.36 11.50
CA SER A 134 -2.53 -23.17 11.20
C SER A 134 -2.49 -22.08 12.27
N LEU A 135 -1.93 -22.35 13.46
CA LEU A 135 -1.70 -21.38 14.53
C LEU A 135 -0.31 -20.74 14.49
N ALA A 136 0.51 -21.05 13.48
CA ALA A 136 1.81 -20.42 13.31
C ALA A 136 1.68 -18.88 13.16
N PRO A 137 2.76 -18.12 13.46
CA PRO A 137 2.84 -16.69 13.19
C PRO A 137 2.39 -16.32 11.77
N ARG A 138 1.72 -15.17 11.66
CA ARG A 138 1.06 -14.68 10.45
C ARG A 138 1.98 -14.68 9.22
N ASP A 139 3.22 -14.25 9.38
CA ASP A 139 4.22 -14.17 8.33
C ASP A 139 4.64 -15.57 7.83
N ILE A 140 4.76 -16.55 8.73
CA ILE A 140 5.03 -17.95 8.40
C ILE A 140 3.85 -18.55 7.62
N VAL A 141 2.63 -18.33 8.10
CA VAL A 141 1.41 -18.81 7.41
C VAL A 141 1.31 -18.21 6.01
N ALA A 142 1.51 -16.90 5.87
CA ALA A 142 1.47 -16.22 4.57
C ALA A 142 2.54 -16.78 3.60
N ARG A 143 3.78 -17.01 4.08
CA ARG A 143 4.85 -17.63 3.27
C ARG A 143 4.51 -19.06 2.85
N ALA A 144 3.91 -19.85 3.74
CA ALA A 144 3.52 -21.22 3.45
C ALA A 144 2.42 -21.26 2.37
N ILE A 145 1.40 -20.43 2.49
CA ILE A 145 0.33 -20.32 1.49
C ILE A 145 0.89 -19.87 0.14
N ASP A 146 1.72 -18.81 0.11
CA ASP A 146 2.37 -18.32 -1.12
C ASP A 146 3.22 -19.41 -1.80
N SER A 147 3.93 -20.21 -1.00
CA SER A 147 4.71 -21.34 -1.49
C SER A 147 3.83 -22.43 -2.10
N GLU A 148 2.73 -22.82 -1.46
CA GLU A 148 1.80 -23.83 -1.98
C GLU A 148 1.11 -23.37 -3.27
N ILE A 149 0.66 -22.11 -3.34
CA ILE A 149 0.06 -21.54 -4.56
C ILE A 149 1.08 -21.59 -5.72
N LYS A 150 2.33 -21.19 -5.46
CA LYS A 150 3.40 -21.21 -6.48
C LYS A 150 3.80 -22.62 -6.92
N LYS A 151 3.78 -23.61 -6.01
CA LYS A 151 4.06 -25.02 -6.35
C LYS A 151 2.96 -25.63 -7.21
N ASN A 152 1.70 -25.31 -6.91
CA ASN A 152 0.55 -25.81 -7.67
C ASN A 152 0.49 -25.19 -9.09
N GLY A 153 0.74 -23.88 -9.19
CA GLY A 153 0.89 -23.17 -10.46
C GLY A 153 -0.40 -22.89 -11.24
N THR A 154 -1.54 -23.50 -10.89
CA THR A 154 -2.82 -23.32 -11.60
C THR A 154 -3.93 -22.78 -10.71
N VAL A 155 -3.98 -23.17 -9.43
CA VAL A 155 -4.96 -22.71 -8.45
C VAL A 155 -4.39 -21.53 -7.66
N PRO A 156 -4.99 -20.32 -7.74
CA PRO A 156 -4.44 -19.09 -7.14
C PRO A 156 -4.78 -18.93 -5.64
N TYR A 157 -5.26 -19.98 -4.99
CA TYR A 157 -5.69 -19.96 -3.59
C TYR A 157 -5.44 -21.33 -2.92
N VAL A 158 -5.52 -21.35 -1.60
CA VAL A 158 -5.65 -22.57 -0.79
C VAL A 158 -7.00 -22.55 -0.08
N TYR A 159 -7.33 -23.57 0.69
CA TYR A 159 -8.56 -23.64 1.47
C TYR A 159 -8.31 -23.39 2.96
N LEU A 160 -9.23 -22.69 3.62
CA LEU A 160 -9.41 -22.68 5.06
C LEU A 160 -10.67 -23.47 5.40
N ASP A 161 -10.50 -24.60 6.07
CA ASP A 161 -11.58 -25.51 6.44
C ASP A 161 -12.06 -25.21 7.86
N ALA A 162 -13.18 -24.50 7.97
CA ALA A 162 -13.82 -24.14 9.23
C ALA A 162 -15.03 -25.03 9.57
N ARG A 163 -15.32 -26.06 8.75
CA ARG A 163 -16.56 -26.86 8.87
C ARG A 163 -16.66 -27.59 10.21
N SER A 164 -15.52 -27.98 10.78
CA SER A 164 -15.44 -28.61 12.11
C SER A 164 -15.96 -27.73 13.25
N LEU A 165 -16.07 -26.42 13.05
CA LEU A 165 -16.63 -25.51 14.06
C LEU A 165 -18.15 -25.67 14.20
N GLY A 166 -18.83 -26.12 13.14
CA GLY A 166 -20.28 -26.22 13.08
C GLY A 166 -21.00 -24.87 12.88
N LEU A 167 -22.21 -24.93 12.34
CA LEU A 167 -23.01 -23.75 11.97
C LEU A 167 -23.27 -22.80 13.14
N GLU A 168 -23.68 -23.34 14.30
CA GLU A 168 -24.03 -22.55 15.48
C GLU A 168 -22.85 -21.71 15.98
N LYS A 169 -21.67 -22.33 16.11
CA LYS A 169 -20.45 -21.63 16.55
C LYS A 169 -20.01 -20.57 15.54
N ILE A 170 -20.09 -20.89 14.24
CA ILE A 170 -19.77 -19.94 13.16
C ILE A 170 -20.68 -18.73 13.21
N LYS A 171 -22.00 -18.92 13.30
CA LYS A 171 -22.97 -17.81 13.38
C LYS A 171 -22.80 -16.98 14.66
N ALA A 172 -22.47 -17.63 15.79
CA ALA A 172 -22.28 -16.94 17.06
C ALA A 172 -20.97 -16.13 17.12
N ARG A 173 -19.83 -16.70 16.72
CA ARG A 173 -18.52 -16.04 16.82
C ARG A 173 -18.15 -15.19 15.61
N PHE A 174 -18.61 -15.58 14.42
CA PHE A 174 -18.22 -14.97 13.16
C PHE A 174 -19.42 -14.56 12.27
N PRO A 175 -20.45 -13.88 12.83
CA PRO A 175 -21.70 -13.59 12.11
C PRO A 175 -21.45 -12.80 10.82
N ASN A 176 -20.54 -11.82 10.87
CA ASN A 176 -20.22 -11.01 9.69
C ASN A 176 -19.51 -11.83 8.59
N ILE A 177 -18.56 -12.70 8.97
CA ILE A 177 -17.86 -13.56 8.01
C ILE A 177 -18.85 -14.51 7.34
N TYR A 178 -19.71 -15.17 8.13
CA TYR A 178 -20.75 -16.04 7.61
C TYR A 178 -21.68 -15.32 6.63
N LYS A 179 -22.18 -14.13 7.01
CA LYS A 179 -23.07 -13.33 6.17
C LYS A 179 -22.41 -12.94 4.84
N VAL A 180 -21.18 -12.46 4.88
CA VAL A 180 -20.46 -12.03 3.67
C VAL A 180 -20.20 -13.23 2.75
N CYS A 181 -19.67 -14.34 3.27
CA CYS A 181 -19.44 -15.53 2.45
C CYS A 181 -20.75 -16.08 1.86
N LEU A 182 -21.82 -16.14 2.65
CA LEU A 182 -23.11 -16.63 2.19
C LEU A 182 -23.71 -15.74 1.09
N SER A 183 -23.55 -14.41 1.18
CA SER A 183 -23.97 -13.48 0.11
C SER A 183 -23.21 -13.68 -1.21
N GLN A 184 -22.02 -14.31 -1.16
CA GLN A 184 -21.25 -14.71 -2.33
C GLN A 184 -21.53 -16.16 -2.77
N GLY A 185 -22.53 -16.81 -2.17
CA GLY A 185 -22.91 -18.20 -2.47
C GLY A 185 -22.02 -19.26 -1.83
N LEU A 186 -21.28 -18.93 -0.76
CA LEU A 186 -20.40 -19.86 -0.05
C LEU A 186 -20.90 -20.10 1.38
N ASP A 187 -21.41 -21.29 1.68
CA ASP A 187 -21.75 -21.68 3.05
C ASP A 187 -20.52 -22.26 3.77
N ILE A 188 -19.84 -21.42 4.55
CA ILE A 188 -18.60 -21.77 5.26
C ILE A 188 -18.77 -22.83 6.36
N SER A 189 -20.01 -23.23 6.68
CA SER A 189 -20.28 -24.37 7.57
C SER A 189 -20.27 -25.72 6.83
N GLN A 190 -20.48 -25.71 5.52
CA GLN A 190 -20.56 -26.91 4.67
C GLN A 190 -19.40 -27.00 3.67
N GLU A 191 -18.82 -25.87 3.30
CA GLU A 191 -17.81 -25.72 2.27
C GLU A 191 -16.50 -25.15 2.82
N MET A 192 -15.38 -25.46 2.17
CA MET A 192 -14.09 -24.88 2.52
C MET A 192 -13.95 -23.48 1.93
N ILE A 193 -13.35 -22.56 2.69
CA ILE A 193 -13.21 -21.16 2.26
C ILE A 193 -11.99 -21.02 1.36
N PRO A 194 -12.11 -20.63 0.08
CA PRO A 194 -10.94 -20.35 -0.75
C PRO A 194 -10.27 -19.08 -0.23
N VAL A 195 -9.00 -19.17 0.17
CA VAL A 195 -8.24 -18.08 0.76
C VAL A 195 -6.90 -17.85 0.04
N VAL A 196 -6.54 -16.58 -0.09
CA VAL A 196 -5.28 -16.11 -0.65
C VAL A 196 -4.67 -15.06 0.28
N PRO A 197 -3.34 -14.95 0.38
CA PRO A 197 -2.74 -13.85 1.11
C PRO A 197 -3.01 -12.53 0.38
N ALA A 198 -3.17 -11.44 1.12
CA ALA A 198 -3.49 -10.13 0.54
C ALA A 198 -2.70 -9.01 1.21
N ALA A 199 -2.21 -8.04 0.43
CA ALA A 199 -1.58 -6.84 0.98
C ALA A 199 -2.56 -6.09 1.90
N HIS A 200 -2.08 -5.65 3.06
CA HIS A 200 -2.95 -5.20 4.15
C HIS A 200 -2.53 -3.85 4.74
N PHE A 201 -1.23 -3.68 4.99
CA PHE A 201 -0.72 -2.49 5.68
C PHE A 201 0.71 -2.19 5.23
N SER A 202 1.02 -0.93 4.94
CA SER A 202 2.40 -0.51 4.71
C SER A 202 3.08 -0.03 5.98
N CYS A 203 4.22 -0.62 6.33
CA CYS A 203 5.03 -0.17 7.46
C CYS A 203 5.97 0.99 7.08
N GLY A 204 6.19 1.19 5.78
CA GLY A 204 6.99 2.29 5.24
C GLY A 204 6.12 3.39 4.65
N GLY A 205 6.76 4.46 4.18
CA GLY A 205 6.08 5.67 3.73
C GLY A 205 7.03 6.84 3.59
N LEU A 206 6.47 8.06 3.62
CA LEU A 206 7.23 9.31 3.67
C LEU A 206 7.93 9.42 5.02
N VAL A 207 9.24 9.64 5.03
CA VAL A 207 10.00 9.77 6.29
C VAL A 207 9.53 11.00 7.04
N THR A 208 9.15 10.80 8.30
CA THR A 208 8.79 11.89 9.20
C THR A 208 9.49 11.78 10.54
N ASP A 209 9.54 12.88 11.26
CA ASP A 209 9.86 12.86 12.69
C ASP A 209 8.63 12.55 13.58
N ASP A 210 8.82 12.68 14.90
CA ASP A 210 7.80 12.40 15.93
C ASP A 210 6.62 13.37 15.93
N PHE A 211 6.66 14.41 15.09
CA PHE A 211 5.58 15.39 14.86
C PHE A 211 4.98 15.28 13.46
N GLY A 212 5.40 14.29 12.65
CA GLY A 212 4.92 14.11 11.30
C GLY A 212 5.54 15.07 10.27
N ARG A 213 6.60 15.81 10.63
CA ARG A 213 7.28 16.73 9.70
C ARG A 213 8.08 15.94 8.69
N THR A 214 7.94 16.26 7.41
CA THR A 214 8.73 15.65 6.33
C THR A 214 10.07 16.37 6.12
N SER A 215 10.83 16.01 5.10
CA SER A 215 12.03 16.77 4.68
C SER A 215 11.71 18.06 3.91
N ILE A 216 10.43 18.38 3.69
CA ILE A 216 9.96 19.61 3.04
C ILE A 216 9.24 20.46 4.09
N THR A 217 9.63 21.72 4.21
CA THR A 217 9.07 22.62 5.21
C THR A 217 7.62 22.92 4.91
N ASN A 218 6.78 22.97 5.96
CA ASN A 218 5.32 23.06 5.86
C ASN A 218 4.60 21.87 5.21
N LEU A 219 5.30 20.76 4.93
CA LEU A 219 4.68 19.50 4.53
C LEU A 219 4.80 18.46 5.65
N TYR A 220 3.66 17.88 6.00
CA TYR A 220 3.55 16.87 7.03
C TYR A 220 2.92 15.60 6.45
N ALA A 221 3.23 14.45 7.04
CA ALA A 221 2.63 13.18 6.69
C ALA A 221 2.25 12.42 7.97
N ILE A 222 1.00 11.95 8.07
CA ILE A 222 0.47 11.28 9.27
C ILE A 222 -0.32 10.04 8.88
N GLY A 223 -0.23 8.99 9.70
CA GLY A 223 -0.89 7.71 9.49
C GLY A 223 -0.11 6.85 8.50
N GLU A 224 -0.81 5.95 7.80
CA GLU A 224 -0.17 4.91 6.96
C GLU A 224 0.65 5.45 5.77
N VAL A 225 0.47 6.72 5.38
CA VAL A 225 1.30 7.35 4.34
C VAL A 225 2.72 7.68 4.84
N ALA A 226 2.91 7.75 6.16
CA ALA A 226 4.16 8.14 6.80
C ALA A 226 4.98 6.92 7.27
N CYS A 227 6.29 7.13 7.39
CA CYS A 227 7.25 6.24 8.03
C CYS A 227 7.82 6.95 9.25
N THR A 228 7.17 6.75 10.41
CA THR A 228 7.58 7.27 11.72
C THR A 228 8.66 6.42 12.40
N GLY A 229 8.90 5.22 11.89
CA GLY A 229 9.76 4.21 12.52
C GLY A 229 9.03 3.29 13.52
N LEU A 230 7.79 3.62 13.94
CA LEU A 230 7.03 2.85 14.94
C LEU A 230 6.85 1.37 14.58
N HIS A 231 6.60 1.07 13.30
CA HIS A 231 6.28 -0.28 12.85
C HIS A 231 7.51 -1.12 12.47
N GLY A 232 8.66 -0.49 12.29
CA GLY A 232 9.88 -1.13 11.78
C GLY A 232 9.60 -2.06 10.60
N ALA A 233 10.04 -3.32 10.72
CA ALA A 233 9.89 -4.34 9.68
C ALA A 233 8.59 -5.15 9.77
N ASN A 234 7.73 -4.92 10.77
CA ASN A 234 6.46 -5.62 10.93
C ASN A 234 5.55 -4.94 11.96
N ARG A 235 4.45 -4.33 11.49
CA ARG A 235 3.44 -3.70 12.34
C ARG A 235 2.73 -4.71 13.25
N LEU A 236 2.64 -4.39 14.54
CA LEU A 236 1.81 -5.14 15.49
C LEU A 236 0.31 -4.85 15.28
N ALA A 237 -0.54 -5.86 15.46
CA ALA A 237 -1.99 -5.71 15.38
C ALA A 237 -2.51 -4.54 16.24
N SER A 238 -3.51 -3.83 15.72
CA SER A 238 -4.16 -2.66 16.35
C SER A 238 -3.33 -1.37 16.48
N ASN A 239 -2.02 -1.36 16.20
CA ASN A 239 -1.20 -0.15 16.35
C ASN A 239 -1.40 0.92 15.26
N SER A 240 -1.94 0.57 14.08
CA SER A 240 -2.02 1.51 12.94
C SER A 240 -3.02 2.65 13.16
N LEU A 241 -4.22 2.36 13.69
CA LEU A 241 -5.21 3.40 14.01
C LEU A 241 -4.75 4.25 15.19
N LEU A 242 -4.09 3.62 16.18
CA LEU A 242 -3.52 4.31 17.33
C LEU A 242 -2.47 5.34 16.89
N GLU A 243 -1.54 4.95 16.02
CA GLU A 243 -0.53 5.85 15.46
C GLU A 243 -1.18 7.08 14.79
N ALA A 244 -2.18 6.87 13.93
CA ALA A 244 -2.85 7.96 13.23
C ALA A 244 -3.41 9.01 14.21
N VAL A 245 -4.10 8.58 15.28
CA VAL A 245 -4.67 9.48 16.28
C VAL A 245 -3.59 10.18 17.11
N VAL A 246 -2.57 9.43 17.55
CA VAL A 246 -1.48 9.97 18.37
C VAL A 246 -0.68 11.02 17.60
N MET A 247 -0.31 10.72 16.36
CA MET A 247 0.49 11.63 15.52
C MET A 247 -0.31 12.88 15.13
N ALA A 248 -1.61 12.74 14.84
CA ALA A 248 -2.48 13.89 14.58
C ALA A 248 -2.58 14.81 15.80
N LYS A 249 -2.76 14.25 17.00
CA LYS A 249 -2.79 15.02 18.25
C LYS A 249 -1.46 15.74 18.49
N ARG A 250 -0.33 15.04 18.37
CA ARG A 250 1.01 15.61 18.58
C ARG A 250 1.30 16.78 17.64
N LEU A 251 0.98 16.63 16.35
CA LEU A 251 1.18 17.71 15.39
C LEU A 251 0.29 18.92 15.71
N ALA A 252 -0.98 18.68 16.05
CA ALA A 252 -1.90 19.76 16.40
C ALA A 252 -1.41 20.56 17.62
N GLU A 253 -0.95 19.86 18.67
CA GLU A 253 -0.35 20.48 19.86
C GLU A 253 0.93 21.24 19.51
N HIS A 254 1.80 20.66 18.68
CA HIS A 254 3.05 21.30 18.23
C HIS A 254 2.79 22.61 17.48
N ILE A 255 1.86 22.62 16.52
CA ILE A 255 1.47 23.82 15.77
C ILE A 255 0.82 24.86 16.68
N ALA A 256 -0.01 24.43 17.64
CA ALA A 256 -0.66 25.35 18.58
C ALA A 256 0.35 26.06 19.50
N GLU A 257 1.42 25.37 19.90
CA GLU A 257 2.47 25.91 20.77
C GLU A 257 3.48 26.78 20.02
N HIS A 258 3.90 26.37 18.81
CA HIS A 258 5.02 26.99 18.10
C HIS A 258 4.57 27.92 16.95
N GLY A 259 3.30 27.87 16.58
CA GLY A 259 2.76 28.58 15.42
C GLY A 259 3.14 27.93 14.08
N LEU A 260 2.66 28.55 13.00
CA LEU A 260 2.97 28.14 11.63
C LEU A 260 4.30 28.76 11.18
N ILE A 261 5.08 28.01 10.39
CA ILE A 261 6.32 28.52 9.79
C ILE A 261 5.95 29.39 8.58
N PRO A 262 6.35 30.68 8.54
CA PRO A 262 6.12 31.53 7.39
C PRO A 262 6.78 30.96 6.12
N ALA A 263 6.03 30.90 5.03
CA ALA A 263 6.54 30.53 3.71
C ALA A 263 6.77 31.78 2.84
N PRO A 264 7.68 31.73 1.85
CA PRO A 264 7.86 32.83 0.91
C PRO A 264 6.57 33.09 0.11
N VAL A 265 6.25 34.36 -0.10
CA VAL A 265 5.15 34.77 -0.98
C VAL A 265 5.62 34.65 -2.43
N LEU A 266 5.06 33.69 -3.15
CA LEU A 266 5.34 33.44 -4.57
C LEU A 266 4.09 33.69 -5.41
N PRO A 267 4.23 34.07 -6.70
CA PRO A 267 3.10 34.27 -7.59
C PRO A 267 2.30 32.98 -7.77
N ASP A 268 1.04 33.12 -8.19
CA ASP A 268 0.20 31.99 -8.61
C ASP A 268 0.88 31.21 -9.72
N ALA A 269 0.74 29.89 -9.66
CA ALA A 269 1.38 28.97 -10.58
C ALA A 269 0.31 28.02 -11.12
N PRO A 270 -0.63 28.50 -11.96
CA PRO A 270 -1.76 27.69 -12.38
C PRO A 270 -1.28 26.43 -13.11
N TRP A 271 -2.00 25.34 -12.91
CA TRP A 271 -1.74 24.09 -13.61
C TRP A 271 -1.83 24.29 -15.12
N ARG A 272 -0.84 23.78 -15.87
CA ARG A 272 -0.85 23.81 -17.33
C ARG A 272 -1.00 22.39 -17.86
N SER A 273 -2.16 22.09 -18.43
CA SER A 273 -2.41 20.87 -19.22
C SER A 273 -2.37 21.23 -20.70
N THR A 274 -1.71 20.39 -21.52
CA THR A 274 -1.49 20.64 -22.95
C THR A 274 -2.18 19.63 -23.88
N GLY A 275 -2.91 18.65 -23.35
CA GLY A 275 -3.41 17.50 -24.10
C GLY A 275 -4.92 17.46 -24.35
N ASN A 276 -5.33 16.66 -25.34
CA ASN A 276 -6.72 16.26 -25.58
C ASN A 276 -6.99 14.87 -24.96
N ILE A 277 -8.25 14.41 -24.88
CA ILE A 277 -8.60 13.03 -24.47
C ILE A 277 -8.97 12.23 -25.71
N GLU A 278 -8.31 11.10 -25.95
CA GLU A 278 -8.79 10.07 -26.86
C GLU A 278 -9.29 8.84 -26.08
N ALA A 279 -10.50 8.35 -26.41
CA ALA A 279 -11.17 7.27 -25.67
C ALA A 279 -10.43 5.92 -25.72
N ASP A 280 -9.64 5.68 -26.78
CA ASP A 280 -8.86 4.45 -26.97
C ASP A 280 -7.77 4.27 -25.90
N GLU A 281 -7.41 5.35 -25.21
CA GLU A 281 -6.32 5.35 -24.25
C GLU A 281 -6.72 4.85 -22.84
N ILE A 282 -8.00 4.93 -22.47
CA ILE A 282 -8.50 4.44 -21.16
C ILE A 282 -8.31 2.92 -21.02
N VAL A 283 -8.48 2.19 -22.12
CA VAL A 283 -8.26 0.73 -22.15
C VAL A 283 -6.79 0.41 -21.88
N VAL A 284 -5.88 1.20 -22.44
CA VAL A 284 -4.43 1.06 -22.21
C VAL A 284 -4.10 1.27 -20.73
N LEU A 285 -4.62 2.33 -20.11
CA LEU A 285 -4.41 2.61 -18.68
C LEU A 285 -4.92 1.46 -17.79
N THR A 286 -6.06 0.87 -18.14
CA THR A 286 -6.61 -0.29 -17.41
C THR A 286 -5.70 -1.52 -17.52
N HIS A 287 -5.14 -1.78 -18.70
CA HIS A 287 -4.15 -2.86 -18.87
C HIS A 287 -2.86 -2.58 -18.10
N THR A 288 -2.36 -1.34 -18.12
CA THR A 288 -1.16 -0.93 -17.37
C THR A 288 -1.36 -1.08 -15.87
N TRP A 289 -2.53 -0.70 -15.34
CA TRP A 289 -2.93 -0.93 -13.96
C TRP A 289 -2.80 -2.40 -13.55
N ASP A 290 -3.40 -3.30 -14.35
CA ASP A 290 -3.36 -4.73 -14.08
C ASP A 290 -1.95 -5.31 -14.22
N GLU A 291 -1.16 -4.84 -15.20
CA GLU A 291 0.23 -5.26 -15.35
C GLU A 291 1.07 -4.90 -14.13
N ILE A 292 0.97 -3.67 -13.61
CA ILE A 292 1.68 -3.24 -12.41
C ILE A 292 1.33 -4.17 -11.25
N ARG A 293 0.03 -4.40 -11.01
CA ARG A 293 -0.46 -5.16 -9.86
C ARG A 293 -0.06 -6.64 -9.91
N ARG A 294 -0.10 -7.25 -11.10
CA ARG A 294 0.38 -8.62 -11.33
C ARG A 294 1.90 -8.71 -11.19
N THR A 295 2.64 -7.72 -11.68
CA THR A 295 4.10 -7.64 -11.53
C THR A 295 4.48 -7.58 -10.06
N MET A 296 3.83 -6.71 -9.28
CA MET A 296 4.05 -6.58 -7.84
C MET A 296 3.70 -7.87 -7.08
N TRP A 297 2.57 -8.51 -7.40
CA TRP A 297 2.19 -9.79 -6.77
C TRP A 297 3.19 -10.91 -7.05
N ASN A 298 3.56 -11.10 -8.33
CA ASN A 298 4.37 -12.24 -8.76
C ASN A 298 5.85 -12.13 -8.37
N TYR A 299 6.38 -10.90 -8.28
CA TYR A 299 7.81 -10.67 -8.11
C TYR A 299 8.20 -9.93 -6.83
N VAL A 300 7.28 -9.17 -6.24
CA VAL A 300 7.52 -8.26 -5.10
C VAL A 300 6.55 -8.56 -3.94
N GLY A 301 5.92 -9.73 -3.96
CA GLY A 301 5.02 -10.23 -2.93
C GLY A 301 5.77 -10.76 -1.71
N ILE A 302 5.25 -11.85 -1.14
CA ILE A 302 5.69 -12.40 0.15
C ILE A 302 7.10 -13.01 0.08
N VAL A 303 7.34 -13.89 -0.90
CA VAL A 303 8.66 -14.52 -1.11
C VAL A 303 9.34 -13.91 -2.34
N ARG A 304 10.48 -13.26 -2.11
CA ARG A 304 11.24 -12.50 -3.11
C ARG A 304 12.56 -13.19 -3.46
N SER A 305 13.13 -12.79 -4.60
CA SER A 305 14.50 -13.10 -5.00
C SER A 305 15.07 -11.95 -5.81
N ASN A 306 16.39 -11.77 -5.82
CA ASN A 306 17.11 -10.77 -6.61
C ASN A 306 16.71 -10.84 -8.09
N LYS A 307 16.62 -12.06 -8.64
CA LYS A 307 16.20 -12.28 -10.03
C LYS A 307 14.78 -11.79 -10.30
N ARG A 308 13.84 -12.02 -9.38
CA ARG A 308 12.46 -11.56 -9.50
C ARG A 308 12.36 -10.05 -9.34
N LEU A 309 13.05 -9.48 -8.35
CA LEU A 309 13.09 -8.04 -8.12
C LEU A 309 13.67 -7.28 -9.31
N GLN A 310 14.74 -7.79 -9.92
CA GLN A 310 15.33 -7.17 -11.12
C GLN A 310 14.38 -7.21 -12.33
N ARG A 311 13.66 -8.32 -12.52
CA ARG A 311 12.62 -8.42 -13.56
C ARG A 311 11.49 -7.42 -13.35
N ALA A 312 11.01 -7.30 -12.11
CA ALA A 312 9.99 -6.32 -11.75
C ALA A 312 10.49 -4.88 -12.00
N TYR A 313 11.72 -4.58 -11.60
CA TYR A 313 12.33 -3.28 -11.78
C TYR A 313 12.36 -2.86 -13.26
N SER A 314 12.86 -3.73 -14.14
CA SER A 314 12.91 -3.44 -15.58
C SER A 314 11.52 -3.18 -16.18
N LYS A 315 10.50 -3.95 -15.79
CA LYS A 315 9.11 -3.74 -16.24
C LYS A 315 8.55 -2.41 -15.76
N ILE A 316 8.64 -2.13 -14.46
CA ILE A 316 8.05 -0.92 -13.87
C ILE A 316 8.76 0.34 -14.36
N VAL A 317 10.07 0.29 -14.62
CA VAL A 317 10.79 1.43 -15.22
C VAL A 317 10.27 1.76 -16.63
N ALA A 318 10.01 0.75 -17.46
CA ALA A 318 9.43 0.96 -18.79
C ALA A 318 8.03 1.59 -18.70
N ILE A 319 7.15 1.01 -17.87
CA ILE A 319 5.80 1.52 -17.61
C ILE A 319 5.82 2.96 -17.12
N ARG A 320 6.69 3.31 -16.17
CA ARG A 320 6.81 4.68 -15.66
C ARG A 320 7.20 5.67 -16.75
N LYS A 321 8.11 5.28 -17.65
CA LYS A 321 8.54 6.14 -18.76
C LYS A 321 7.38 6.41 -19.72
N GLU A 322 6.60 5.38 -20.06
CA GLU A 322 5.43 5.50 -20.93
C GLU A 322 4.36 6.40 -20.29
N LEU A 323 4.06 6.19 -19.01
CA LEU A 323 3.08 7.00 -18.27
C LEU A 323 3.50 8.46 -18.13
N GLU A 324 4.79 8.75 -17.99
CA GLU A 324 5.28 10.13 -17.92
C GLU A 324 5.08 10.87 -19.25
N THR A 325 5.40 10.24 -20.38
CA THR A 325 5.11 10.81 -21.70
C THR A 325 3.61 11.05 -21.87
N TYR A 326 2.82 10.02 -21.58
CA TYR A 326 1.37 10.06 -21.70
C TYR A 326 0.75 11.16 -20.82
N TYR A 327 1.28 11.37 -19.61
CA TYR A 327 0.80 12.38 -18.68
C TYR A 327 0.91 13.82 -19.21
N TRP A 328 1.97 14.12 -19.96
CA TRP A 328 2.21 15.45 -20.50
C TRP A 328 1.52 15.69 -21.86
N GLU A 329 1.24 14.61 -22.59
CA GLU A 329 0.61 14.67 -23.91
C GLU A 329 -0.92 14.68 -23.86
N ASN A 330 -1.54 14.24 -22.75
CA ASN A 330 -2.98 14.08 -22.61
C ASN A 330 -3.62 14.93 -21.50
N GLN A 331 -4.93 15.09 -21.56
CA GLN A 331 -5.68 15.70 -20.46
C GLN A 331 -5.71 14.75 -19.25
N ILE A 332 -5.61 15.32 -18.05
CA ILE A 332 -5.57 14.55 -16.82
C ILE A 332 -6.97 14.08 -16.43
N ASP A 333 -7.07 12.81 -16.06
CA ASP A 333 -8.19 12.24 -15.33
C ASP A 333 -7.70 11.39 -14.15
N THR A 334 -8.63 10.92 -13.32
CA THR A 334 -8.31 10.13 -12.12
C THR A 334 -7.66 8.79 -12.43
N SER A 335 -8.03 8.14 -13.54
CA SER A 335 -7.48 6.84 -13.92
C SER A 335 -5.99 6.96 -14.26
N LEU A 336 -5.63 7.99 -15.04
CA LEU A 336 -4.24 8.30 -15.34
C LEU A 336 -3.46 8.62 -14.06
N LEU A 337 -4.00 9.49 -13.20
CA LEU A 337 -3.34 9.87 -11.95
C LEU A 337 -3.09 8.68 -11.04
N GLU A 338 -4.11 7.82 -10.86
CA GLU A 338 -4.01 6.62 -10.04
C GLU A 338 -2.95 5.65 -10.60
N VAL A 339 -2.94 5.38 -11.92
CA VAL A 339 -1.95 4.48 -12.55
C VAL A 339 -0.53 5.04 -12.44
N ARG A 340 -0.35 6.36 -12.62
CA ARG A 340 0.95 7.03 -12.46
C ARG A 340 1.46 6.91 -11.02
N ASN A 341 0.59 7.17 -10.04
CA ASN A 341 0.92 7.02 -8.63
C ASN A 341 1.26 5.56 -8.27
N LEU A 342 0.49 4.61 -8.79
CA LEU A 342 0.73 3.18 -8.59
C LEU A 342 2.11 2.76 -9.12
N ALA A 343 2.50 3.26 -10.29
CA ALA A 343 3.79 2.97 -10.91
C ALA A 343 4.95 3.54 -10.08
N ASP A 344 4.82 4.77 -9.56
CA ASP A 344 5.80 5.37 -8.66
C ASP A 344 5.96 4.55 -7.38
N VAL A 345 4.86 4.18 -6.73
CA VAL A 345 4.87 3.34 -5.52
C VAL A 345 5.55 1.99 -5.80
N ALA A 346 5.19 1.33 -6.90
CA ALA A 346 5.78 0.06 -7.29
C ALA A 346 7.30 0.18 -7.46
N PHE A 347 7.75 1.23 -8.17
CA PHE A 347 9.17 1.49 -8.38
C PHE A 347 9.92 1.71 -7.07
N LEU A 348 9.39 2.55 -6.19
CA LEU A 348 10.03 2.84 -4.91
C LEU A 348 10.09 1.59 -4.02
N THR A 349 9.00 0.81 -3.97
CA THR A 349 8.95 -0.47 -3.25
C THR A 349 10.01 -1.45 -3.75
N ILE A 350 10.15 -1.59 -5.07
CA ILE A 350 11.17 -2.46 -5.68
C ILE A 350 12.58 -1.97 -5.37
N ARG A 351 12.83 -0.65 -5.43
CA ARG A 351 14.14 -0.08 -5.09
C ARG A 351 14.50 -0.34 -3.65
N CYS A 352 13.56 -0.17 -2.72
CA CYS A 352 13.83 -0.50 -1.33
C CYS A 352 14.11 -2.00 -1.15
N ALA A 353 13.32 -2.86 -1.80
CA ALA A 353 13.53 -4.30 -1.73
C ALA A 353 14.87 -4.75 -2.34
N LEU A 354 15.34 -4.12 -3.41
CA LEU A 354 16.64 -4.39 -4.03
C LEU A 354 17.81 -3.96 -3.15
N LYS A 355 17.67 -2.85 -2.40
CA LYS A 355 18.70 -2.35 -1.47
C LYS A 355 18.88 -3.26 -0.26
N ARG A 356 17.82 -3.91 0.23
CA ARG A 356 17.90 -4.77 1.42
C ARG A 356 18.54 -6.13 1.11
N LYS A 357 19.68 -6.41 1.73
CA LYS A 357 20.47 -7.65 1.56
C LYS A 357 20.35 -8.60 2.76
N GLU A 358 19.14 -8.76 3.25
CA GLU A 358 18.78 -9.60 4.39
C GLU A 358 17.30 -9.98 4.34
N SER A 359 16.89 -10.93 5.18
CA SER A 359 15.47 -11.19 5.47
C SER A 359 15.16 -10.73 6.89
N ARG A 360 14.19 -9.84 7.02
CA ARG A 360 13.81 -9.21 8.29
C ARG A 360 12.32 -8.94 8.30
N GLY A 361 11.63 -9.37 9.35
CA GLY A 361 10.19 -9.19 9.50
C GLY A 361 9.43 -9.70 8.27
N ILE A 362 8.66 -8.82 7.62
CA ILE A 362 7.85 -9.14 6.45
C ILE A 362 8.58 -8.99 5.10
N HIS A 363 9.86 -8.62 5.11
CA HIS A 363 10.73 -8.75 3.94
C HIS A 363 11.43 -10.10 3.98
N PHE A 364 11.11 -10.99 3.02
CA PHE A 364 11.78 -12.28 2.89
C PHE A 364 12.35 -12.45 1.47
N ASN A 365 13.68 -12.49 1.38
CA ASN A 365 14.43 -12.70 0.14
C ASN A 365 15.23 -14.00 0.25
N ILE A 366 14.94 -14.95 -0.63
CA ILE A 366 15.58 -16.28 -0.59
C ILE A 366 17.09 -16.25 -0.85
N ASP A 367 17.58 -15.20 -1.52
CA ASP A 367 19.01 -15.01 -1.79
C ASP A 367 19.75 -14.44 -0.55
N TYR A 368 19.00 -13.93 0.44
CA TYR A 368 19.50 -13.42 1.72
C TYR A 368 18.59 -13.90 2.87
N PRO A 369 18.56 -15.21 3.19
CA PRO A 369 17.56 -15.77 4.10
C PRO A 369 17.79 -15.40 5.57
N ALA A 370 19.00 -15.00 5.93
CA ALA A 370 19.35 -14.61 7.29
C ALA A 370 19.03 -13.13 7.56
N GLN A 371 18.66 -12.85 8.80
CA GLN A 371 18.65 -11.48 9.33
C GLN A 371 20.08 -11.06 9.63
N VAL A 372 20.47 -9.85 9.22
CA VAL A 372 21.78 -9.30 9.59
C VAL A 372 21.70 -8.79 11.03
N ASN A 373 22.58 -9.31 11.89
CA ASN A 373 22.73 -8.83 13.25
C ASN A 373 23.54 -7.52 13.24
N SER A 374 22.82 -6.40 13.29
CA SER A 374 23.40 -5.06 13.47
C SER A 374 22.92 -4.49 14.81
N PRO A 375 23.80 -3.86 15.60
CA PRO A 375 23.41 -3.18 16.84
C PRO A 375 22.45 -2.00 16.59
N SER A 376 22.49 -1.43 15.39
CA SER A 376 21.55 -0.42 14.92
C SER A 376 20.87 -0.91 13.64
N PRO A 377 19.59 -1.32 13.70
CA PRO A 377 18.81 -1.59 12.49
C PRO A 377 18.77 -0.34 11.59
N ILE A 378 18.88 -0.53 10.28
CA ILE A 378 18.95 0.56 9.30
C ILE A 378 17.72 0.52 8.41
N ASP A 379 17.06 1.68 8.31
CA ASP A 379 15.96 1.89 7.38
C ASP A 379 16.46 1.97 5.95
N THR A 380 15.69 1.41 5.02
CA THR A 380 16.00 1.56 3.61
C THR A 380 15.45 2.90 3.11
N VAL A 381 16.31 3.91 3.01
CA VAL A 381 15.92 5.26 2.54
C VAL A 381 16.20 5.43 1.04
N ILE A 382 15.23 6.02 0.33
CA ILE A 382 15.33 6.47 -1.06
C ILE A 382 15.10 7.99 -1.10
N TRP A 383 15.90 8.66 -1.94
CA TRP A 383 15.91 10.09 -2.21
C TRP A 383 15.71 10.33 -3.69
#